data_AF-A0A258TNH2-F1
#
_entry.id   AF-A0A258TNH2-F1
#
_cell.length_a   1.000
_cell.length_b   1.000
_cell.length_c   1.000
_cell.angle_alpha   90.00
_cell.angle_beta   90.00
_cell.angle_gamma   90.00
#
_symmetry.space_group_name_H-M   'P 1'
#
loop_
_entity.id
_entity.type
_entity.pdbx_description
1 polymer ?
#
loop_
_entity_poly.entity_id
_entity_poly.type
_entity_poly.pdbx_seq_one_letter_code
_entity_poly.pdbx_strand_id
1 'polypeptide(L)'
;MRYLFPASLLCIFAWSGAAQCAPDAKEQPFLTEAEGSACMGDDKSRKHTEEVARDEAKRRAAEQAATQVRAQSRVSIGTLEEDVIKIISGGKVRILQVLQSKWDKDGCYTYRIRAEVTQSKPGETPGIALTEEERLWNELEDAPDLRAVDQFLSAYPFSVHTEKAKALQGELEGAYPRIAGPYLVYRDTALYLRPALQAISISEVPQGEVLQVHKIQDAQWAVIKRDVGQVYTPFGNLRAVTDDEATAWTRCLKNGKDARGWQGFLQTYPKSHLARLAKERLTSTENRLSREDGLSKQDSEEIALWNRCLKTRDMQCAREYRRRYPNGKFEKESWNIR
;
A
#
# COMPACT_ATOMS: atom_id res chain seq x y z
N MET A 1 -51.22 60.78 -4.99
CA MET A 1 -49.84 61.30 -5.08
C MET A 1 -48.92 60.09 -4.93
N ARG A 2 -48.42 59.50 -6.03
CA ARG A 2 -47.16 59.81 -6.72
C ARG A 2 -45.91 59.57 -5.85
N TYR A 3 -45.15 58.52 -6.22
CA TYR A 3 -43.69 58.30 -6.08
C TYR A 3 -43.16 57.93 -4.66
N LEU A 4 -42.17 57.05 -4.43
CA LEU A 4 -41.14 56.36 -5.23
C LEU A 4 -40.51 55.21 -4.36
N PHE A 5 -40.14 54.09 -4.99
CA PHE A 5 -39.19 53.05 -4.52
C PHE A 5 -37.75 53.62 -4.45
N PRO A 6 -36.76 53.09 -3.67
CA PRO A 6 -36.08 51.78 -3.90
C PRO A 6 -35.66 51.00 -2.61
N ALA A 7 -35.71 49.66 -2.58
CA ALA A 7 -34.76 48.63 -3.07
C ALA A 7 -33.55 48.34 -2.14
N SER A 8 -33.55 47.15 -1.52
CA SER A 8 -32.44 46.39 -0.91
C SER A 8 -33.11 45.24 -0.12
N LEU A 9 -33.30 44.00 -0.61
CA LEU A 9 -32.43 43.00 -1.25
C LEU A 9 -31.38 42.41 -0.29
N LEU A 10 -31.82 41.46 0.54
CA LEU A 10 -30.99 40.46 1.22
C LEU A 10 -31.81 39.15 1.34
N CYS A 11 -31.69 38.30 0.31
CA CYS A 11 -32.17 36.92 0.33
C CYS A 11 -31.19 36.06 1.12
N ILE A 12 -31.59 35.64 2.33
CA ILE A 12 -30.90 34.60 3.10
C ILE A 12 -31.45 33.24 2.61
N PHE A 13 -30.77 32.61 1.66
CA PHE A 13 -30.97 31.19 1.38
C PHE A 13 -30.09 30.39 2.35
N ALA A 14 -30.70 29.95 3.45
CA ALA A 14 -30.12 28.94 4.34
C ALA A 14 -30.14 27.58 3.61
N TRP A 15 -28.98 27.20 3.10
CA TRP A 15 -28.73 25.93 2.42
C TRP A 15 -28.53 24.84 3.47
N SER A 16 -29.63 24.27 3.98
CA SER A 16 -29.62 23.04 4.77
C SER A 16 -29.46 21.84 3.83
N GLY A 17 -28.22 21.57 3.42
CA GLY A 17 -27.86 20.37 2.69
C GLY A 17 -27.79 19.17 3.62
N ALA A 18 -28.81 18.34 3.57
CA ALA A 18 -28.86 17.02 4.20
C ALA A 18 -27.68 16.16 3.73
N ALA A 19 -26.82 15.75 4.67
CA ALA A 19 -25.90 14.64 4.47
C ALA A 19 -26.72 13.34 4.41
N GLN A 20 -27.19 13.01 3.21
CA GLN A 20 -27.81 11.72 2.93
C GLN A 20 -26.72 10.67 2.78
N CYS A 21 -26.91 9.60 3.55
CA CYS A 21 -26.19 8.34 3.48
C CYS A 21 -25.97 7.90 2.04
N ALA A 22 -24.71 7.63 1.67
CA ALA A 22 -24.44 6.77 0.53
C ALA A 22 -24.94 5.36 0.88
N PRO A 23 -25.84 4.75 0.10
CA PRO A 23 -26.18 3.35 0.28
C PRO A 23 -24.99 2.51 -0.15
N ASP A 24 -24.58 1.59 0.73
CA ASP A 24 -23.77 0.43 0.40
C ASP A 24 -24.36 -0.24 -0.85
N ALA A 25 -23.65 -0.19 -1.98
CA ALA A 25 -24.06 -0.84 -3.20
C ALA A 25 -23.91 -2.36 -3.04
N LYS A 26 -24.91 -3.00 -2.41
CA LYS A 26 -25.03 -4.46 -2.37
C LYS A 26 -25.13 -4.97 -3.80
N GLU A 27 -24.19 -5.82 -4.17
CA GLU A 27 -24.16 -6.57 -5.43
C GLU A 27 -25.50 -7.27 -5.63
N GLN A 28 -26.21 -6.90 -6.71
CA GLN A 28 -27.53 -7.46 -6.98
C GLN A 28 -27.37 -8.76 -7.78
N PRO A 29 -27.96 -9.87 -7.31
CA PRO A 29 -27.96 -11.10 -8.07
C PRO A 29 -28.79 -10.97 -9.35
N PHE A 30 -28.27 -11.49 -10.47
CA PHE A 30 -28.98 -11.51 -11.74
C PHE A 30 -29.60 -12.89 -12.01
N LEU A 31 -30.86 -12.92 -12.44
CA LEU A 31 -31.59 -14.16 -12.72
C LEU A 31 -31.49 -14.51 -14.21
N THR A 32 -30.90 -15.65 -14.55
CA THR A 32 -30.79 -16.15 -15.94
C THR A 32 -31.39 -17.53 -16.12
N GLU A 33 -31.84 -17.81 -17.34
CA GLU A 33 -32.22 -19.15 -17.77
C GLU A 33 -31.28 -19.61 -18.88
N ALA A 34 -30.66 -20.77 -18.66
CA ALA A 34 -29.71 -21.34 -19.60
C ALA A 34 -29.97 -22.83 -19.82
N GLU A 35 -29.62 -23.29 -21.02
CA GLU A 35 -29.81 -24.66 -21.48
C GLU A 35 -28.47 -25.23 -21.95
N GLY A 36 -28.16 -26.43 -21.50
CA GLY A 36 -27.00 -27.22 -21.94
C GLY A 36 -27.44 -28.57 -22.47
N SER A 37 -26.78 -29.04 -23.52
CA SER A 37 -27.06 -30.32 -24.16
C SER A 37 -25.76 -31.09 -24.39
N ALA A 38 -25.77 -32.40 -24.13
CA ALA A 38 -24.64 -33.27 -24.45
C ALA A 38 -25.15 -34.60 -25.01
N CYS A 39 -24.50 -35.10 -26.05
CA CYS A 39 -24.84 -36.38 -26.67
C CYS A 39 -23.90 -37.49 -26.20
N MET A 40 -24.48 -38.66 -25.94
CA MET A 40 -23.75 -39.86 -25.59
C MET A 40 -23.06 -40.39 -26.85
N GLY A 41 -21.73 -40.27 -26.90
CA GLY A 41 -20.91 -40.95 -27.91
C GLY A 41 -20.52 -42.36 -27.42
N ASP A 42 -19.80 -43.11 -28.26
CA ASP A 42 -19.41 -44.50 -27.97
C ASP A 42 -18.56 -44.64 -26.69
N ASP A 43 -17.82 -43.59 -26.33
CA ASP A 43 -16.88 -43.61 -25.20
C ASP A 43 -17.45 -43.04 -23.89
N LYS A 44 -18.65 -42.42 -23.92
CA LYS A 44 -19.17 -41.66 -22.78
C LYS A 44 -20.29 -42.40 -22.06
N SER A 45 -20.15 -42.57 -20.74
CA SER A 45 -21.24 -43.08 -19.91
C SER A 45 -22.41 -42.09 -19.83
N ARG A 46 -23.63 -42.59 -19.58
CA ARG A 46 -24.82 -41.75 -19.36
C ARG A 46 -24.59 -40.70 -18.28
N LYS A 47 -23.97 -41.09 -17.17
CA LYS A 47 -23.66 -40.18 -16.05
C LYS A 47 -22.72 -39.05 -16.47
N HIS A 48 -21.66 -39.38 -17.22
CA HIS A 48 -20.72 -38.37 -17.70
C HIS A 48 -21.39 -37.40 -18.69
N THR A 49 -22.29 -37.90 -19.55
CA THR A 49 -23.05 -37.07 -20.49
C THR A 49 -23.98 -36.09 -19.76
N GLU A 50 -24.64 -36.52 -18.68
CA GLU A 50 -25.44 -35.64 -17.83
C GLU A 50 -24.60 -34.56 -17.13
N GLU A 51 -23.41 -34.90 -16.63
CA GLU A 51 -22.49 -33.96 -16.00
C GLU A 51 -22.03 -32.89 -17.00
N VAL A 52 -21.64 -33.29 -18.22
CA VAL A 52 -21.24 -32.36 -19.29
C VAL A 52 -22.37 -31.41 -19.66
N ALA A 53 -23.61 -31.90 -19.79
CA ALA A 53 -24.76 -31.05 -20.07
C ALA A 53 -25.07 -30.06 -18.93
N ARG A 54 -24.88 -30.48 -17.67
CA ARG A 54 -25.05 -29.62 -16.50
C ARG A 54 -24.00 -28.51 -16.45
N ASP A 55 -22.75 -28.83 -16.74
CA ASP A 55 -21.67 -27.86 -16.71
C ASP A 55 -21.75 -26.89 -17.88
N GLU A 56 -22.18 -27.36 -19.06
CA GLU A 56 -22.50 -26.50 -20.21
C GLU A 56 -23.64 -25.53 -19.90
N ALA A 57 -24.71 -25.98 -19.22
CA ALA A 57 -25.82 -25.11 -18.81
C ALA A 57 -25.35 -24.03 -17.82
N LYS A 58 -24.49 -24.37 -16.86
CA LYS A 58 -23.90 -23.40 -15.92
C LYS A 58 -22.98 -22.40 -16.63
N ARG A 59 -22.14 -22.88 -17.57
CA ARG A 59 -21.25 -22.03 -18.36
C ARG A 59 -22.05 -20.98 -19.14
N ARG A 60 -23.11 -21.41 -19.83
CA ARG A 60 -24.01 -20.51 -20.58
C ARG A 60 -24.75 -19.53 -19.67
N ALA A 61 -25.17 -19.95 -18.48
CA ALA A 61 -25.77 -19.04 -17.50
C ALA A 61 -24.79 -17.93 -17.09
N ALA A 62 -23.52 -18.28 -16.87
CA ALA A 62 -22.46 -17.31 -16.55
C ALA A 62 -22.15 -16.39 -17.74
N GLU A 63 -22.10 -16.92 -18.96
CA GLU A 63 -21.84 -16.13 -20.18
C GLU A 63 -22.97 -15.14 -20.50
N GLN A 64 -24.23 -15.52 -20.27
CA GLN A 64 -25.35 -14.59 -20.42
C GLN A 64 -25.28 -13.45 -19.40
N ALA A 65 -24.88 -13.76 -18.17
CA ALA A 65 -24.69 -12.75 -17.12
C ALA A 65 -23.43 -11.90 -17.37
N ALA A 66 -22.40 -12.43 -18.03
CA ALA A 66 -21.13 -11.75 -18.37
C ALA A 66 -21.27 -10.58 -19.36
N THR A 67 -22.44 -10.43 -20.01
CA THR A 67 -22.68 -9.40 -21.04
C THR A 67 -22.80 -7.96 -20.49
N GLN A 68 -22.70 -7.76 -19.17
CA GLN A 68 -22.68 -6.42 -18.60
C GLN A 68 -21.31 -5.74 -18.83
N VAL A 69 -21.23 -4.95 -19.90
CA VAL A 69 -20.11 -4.05 -20.17
C VAL A 69 -20.08 -2.97 -19.09
N ARG A 70 -19.08 -2.99 -18.20
CA ARG A 70 -18.75 -1.81 -17.38
C ARG A 70 -17.86 -0.89 -18.21
N ALA A 71 -18.47 0.12 -18.85
CA ALA A 71 -17.72 1.24 -19.40
C ALA A 71 -17.20 2.09 -18.22
N GLN A 72 -15.90 2.05 -17.96
CA GLN A 72 -15.23 3.02 -17.09
C GLN A 72 -14.52 4.04 -17.96
N SER A 73 -15.09 5.23 -18.10
CA SER A 73 -14.45 6.33 -18.83
C SER A 73 -13.51 7.08 -17.87
N ARG A 74 -12.19 7.01 -18.12
CA ARG A 74 -11.22 7.86 -17.42
C ARG A 74 -11.05 9.16 -18.20
N VAL A 75 -11.39 10.28 -17.57
CA VAL A 75 -11.17 11.62 -18.13
C VAL A 75 -10.01 12.26 -17.38
N SER A 76 -8.92 12.53 -18.10
CA SER A 76 -7.80 13.33 -17.60
C SER A 76 -7.72 14.59 -18.46
N ILE A 77 -7.81 15.75 -17.82
CA ILE A 77 -7.55 17.09 -18.42
C ILE A 77 -8.25 17.27 -19.79
N GLY A 78 -9.57 17.06 -19.84
CA GLY A 78 -10.39 17.42 -21.01
C GLY A 78 -10.27 16.48 -22.23
N THR A 79 -9.50 15.40 -22.16
CA THR A 79 -9.40 14.38 -23.20
C THR A 79 -9.68 12.98 -22.66
N LEU A 80 -10.45 12.20 -23.42
CA LEU A 80 -10.79 10.81 -23.12
C LEU A 80 -9.60 9.93 -23.56
N GLU A 81 -8.87 9.35 -22.61
CA GLU A 81 -7.62 8.63 -22.90
C GLU A 81 -7.84 7.13 -23.17
N GLU A 82 -8.77 6.46 -22.47
CA GLU A 82 -9.01 5.03 -22.70
C GLU A 82 -10.48 4.64 -22.45
N ASP A 83 -11.01 3.81 -23.36
CA ASP A 83 -12.30 3.11 -23.22
C ASP A 83 -12.01 1.61 -23.18
N VAL A 84 -11.83 1.06 -21.96
CA VAL A 84 -11.50 -0.36 -21.78
C VAL A 84 -12.78 -1.15 -21.50
N ILE A 85 -13.32 -1.78 -22.54
CA ILE A 85 -14.37 -2.79 -22.42
C ILE A 85 -13.74 -4.08 -21.88
N LYS A 86 -13.70 -4.27 -20.55
CA LYS A 86 -13.34 -5.55 -19.93
C LYS A 86 -14.56 -6.49 -19.95
N ILE A 87 -14.49 -7.56 -20.74
CA ILE A 87 -15.50 -8.62 -20.81
C ILE A 87 -15.31 -9.54 -19.59
N ILE A 88 -16.32 -9.63 -18.70
CA ILE A 88 -16.25 -10.35 -17.42
C ILE A 88 -16.75 -11.79 -17.62
N SER A 89 -15.90 -12.75 -17.97
CA SER A 89 -16.33 -14.14 -18.25
C SER A 89 -16.45 -15.08 -17.03
N GLY A 90 -16.52 -14.56 -15.79
CA GLY A 90 -16.60 -15.40 -14.59
C GLY A 90 -17.57 -14.85 -13.53
N GLY A 91 -18.68 -15.56 -13.30
CA GLY A 91 -19.64 -15.26 -12.23
C GLY A 91 -19.99 -16.51 -11.43
N LYS A 92 -20.34 -16.35 -10.14
CA LYS A 92 -20.78 -17.44 -9.27
C LYS A 92 -22.23 -17.80 -9.61
N VAL A 93 -22.44 -19.00 -10.16
CA VAL A 93 -23.76 -19.51 -10.57
C VAL A 93 -24.38 -20.35 -9.46
N ARG A 94 -25.52 -19.90 -8.92
CA ARG A 94 -26.35 -20.63 -7.96
C ARG A 94 -27.63 -21.10 -8.65
N ILE A 95 -27.79 -22.41 -8.81
CA ILE A 95 -28.99 -22.98 -9.43
C ILE A 95 -30.17 -22.81 -8.46
N LEU A 96 -31.22 -22.10 -8.90
CA LEU A 96 -32.46 -21.95 -8.13
C LEU A 96 -33.43 -23.08 -8.45
N GLN A 97 -33.55 -23.44 -9.74
CA GLN A 97 -34.51 -24.42 -10.21
C GLN A 97 -34.03 -25.15 -11.47
N VAL A 98 -34.30 -26.44 -11.54
CA VAL A 98 -34.16 -27.24 -12.77
C VAL A 98 -35.50 -27.24 -13.49
N LEU A 99 -35.53 -26.66 -14.69
CA LEU A 99 -36.75 -26.53 -15.50
C LEU A 99 -36.98 -27.77 -16.37
N GLN A 100 -35.89 -28.38 -16.86
CA GLN A 100 -35.97 -29.53 -17.74
C GLN A 100 -34.75 -30.44 -17.57
N SER A 101 -34.99 -31.74 -17.52
CA SER A 101 -33.97 -32.78 -17.54
C SER A 101 -34.52 -33.98 -18.29
N LYS A 102 -34.18 -34.12 -19.57
CA LYS A 102 -34.69 -35.21 -20.41
C LYS A 102 -33.62 -35.80 -21.30
N TRP A 103 -33.77 -37.09 -21.58
CA TRP A 103 -33.05 -37.78 -22.64
C TRP A 103 -33.91 -37.78 -23.89
N ASP A 104 -33.34 -37.31 -24.99
CA ASP A 104 -33.94 -37.38 -26.32
C ASP A 104 -33.67 -38.75 -26.96
N LYS A 105 -34.51 -39.10 -27.96
CA LYS A 105 -34.47 -40.40 -28.63
C LYS A 105 -33.13 -40.68 -29.33
N ASP A 106 -32.40 -39.62 -29.64
CA ASP A 106 -31.10 -39.67 -30.33
C ASP A 106 -29.91 -39.86 -29.37
N GLY A 107 -30.17 -40.14 -28.08
CA GLY A 107 -29.12 -40.36 -27.10
C GLY A 107 -28.46 -39.08 -26.57
N CYS A 108 -29.13 -37.93 -26.74
CA CYS A 108 -28.69 -36.65 -26.17
C CYS A 108 -29.47 -36.31 -24.90
N TYR A 109 -28.77 -35.71 -23.95
CA TYR A 109 -29.36 -35.23 -22.70
C TYR A 109 -29.45 -33.70 -22.72
N THR A 110 -30.65 -33.20 -22.46
CA THR A 110 -30.96 -31.76 -22.45
C THR A 110 -31.29 -31.34 -21.02
N TYR A 111 -30.59 -30.30 -20.56
CA TYR A 111 -30.66 -29.78 -19.19
C TYR A 111 -30.87 -28.27 -19.18
N ARG A 112 -32.01 -27.82 -18.64
CA ARG A 112 -32.38 -26.41 -18.56
C ARG A 112 -32.53 -25.97 -17.12
N ILE A 113 -31.89 -24.85 -16.77
CA ILE A 113 -31.85 -24.32 -15.41
C ILE A 113 -32.29 -22.86 -15.37
N ARG A 114 -32.87 -22.48 -14.24
CA ARG A 114 -32.97 -21.09 -13.78
C ARG A 114 -31.93 -20.90 -12.69
N ALA A 115 -31.01 -19.98 -12.91
CA ALA A 115 -29.88 -19.76 -12.02
C ALA A 115 -29.77 -18.28 -11.66
N GLU A 116 -29.30 -18.04 -10.45
CA GLU A 116 -28.87 -16.74 -9.98
C GLU A 116 -27.36 -16.63 -10.22
N VAL A 117 -26.93 -15.60 -10.94
CA VAL A 117 -25.52 -15.32 -11.19
C VAL A 117 -25.13 -14.07 -10.44
N THR A 118 -24.18 -14.21 -9.53
CA THR A 118 -23.53 -13.08 -8.88
C THR A 118 -22.21 -12.83 -9.59
N GLN A 119 -22.06 -11.66 -10.22
CA GLN A 119 -20.77 -11.24 -10.75
C GLN A 119 -19.88 -10.85 -9.58
N SER A 120 -18.77 -11.55 -9.37
CA SER A 120 -17.72 -11.02 -8.52
C SER A 120 -16.96 -9.94 -9.29
N LYS A 121 -16.47 -8.93 -8.58
CA LYS A 121 -15.56 -7.94 -9.18
C LYS A 121 -14.34 -8.65 -9.79
N PRO A 122 -13.75 -8.09 -10.86
CA PRO A 122 -12.46 -8.61 -11.36
C PRO A 122 -11.45 -8.58 -10.20
N GLY A 123 -10.92 -9.75 -9.83
CA GLY A 123 -9.95 -9.92 -8.75
C GLY A 123 -10.37 -10.86 -7.61
N GLU A 124 -11.64 -11.29 -7.54
CA GLU A 124 -12.09 -12.21 -6.49
C GLU A 124 -12.21 -13.65 -7.01
N THR A 125 -11.09 -14.35 -7.05
CA THR A 125 -11.04 -15.81 -7.24
C THR A 125 -11.65 -16.47 -5.99
N PRO A 126 -12.71 -17.28 -6.09
CA PRO A 126 -13.27 -17.91 -4.91
C PRO A 126 -12.33 -19.01 -4.42
N GLY A 127 -11.64 -18.76 -3.31
CA GLY A 127 -11.10 -19.82 -2.46
C GLY A 127 -9.58 -19.95 -2.34
N ILE A 128 -8.78 -19.04 -2.91
CA ILE A 128 -7.36 -18.93 -2.55
C ILE A 128 -7.22 -17.62 -1.79
N ALA A 129 -6.81 -17.67 -0.53
CA ALA A 129 -6.39 -16.46 0.17
C ALA A 129 -5.31 -15.82 -0.70
N LEU A 130 -5.60 -14.67 -1.32
CA LEU A 130 -4.62 -13.94 -2.12
C LEU A 130 -3.37 -13.81 -1.27
N THR A 131 -2.24 -14.22 -1.84
CA THR A 131 -0.97 -14.01 -1.16
C THR A 131 -0.82 -12.50 -0.93
N GLU A 132 -0.05 -12.12 0.11
CA GLU A 132 0.17 -10.71 0.39
C GLU A 132 0.76 -9.98 -0.82
N GLU A 133 1.58 -10.68 -1.62
CA GLU A 133 2.12 -10.22 -2.90
C GLU A 133 1.02 -9.87 -3.90
N GLU A 134 0.07 -10.76 -4.16
CA GLU A 134 -1.02 -10.54 -5.13
C GLU A 134 -1.97 -9.43 -4.67
N ARG A 135 -2.19 -9.31 -3.35
CA ARG A 135 -2.98 -8.20 -2.79
C ARG A 135 -2.30 -6.85 -3.02
N LEU A 136 -0.99 -6.78 -2.76
CA LEU A 136 -0.20 -5.55 -2.96
C LEU A 136 -0.08 -5.20 -4.44
N TRP A 137 0.05 -6.20 -5.31
CA TRP A 137 0.06 -5.99 -6.75
C TRP A 137 -1.28 -5.45 -7.27
N ASN A 138 -2.41 -6.00 -6.82
CA ASN A 138 -3.72 -5.51 -7.23
C ASN A 138 -3.96 -4.05 -6.76
N GLU A 139 -3.56 -3.71 -5.53
CA GLU A 139 -3.63 -2.33 -5.04
C GLU A 139 -2.76 -1.38 -5.88
N LEU A 140 -1.58 -1.87 -6.33
CA LEU A 140 -0.68 -1.12 -7.18
C LEU A 140 -1.23 -0.90 -8.60
N GLU A 141 -1.90 -1.90 -9.17
CA GLU A 141 -2.57 -1.77 -10.48
C GLU A 141 -3.77 -0.81 -10.41
N ASP A 142 -4.53 -0.83 -9.31
CA ASP A 142 -5.67 0.06 -9.11
C ASP A 142 -5.24 1.53 -8.94
N ALA A 143 -4.16 1.77 -8.19
CA ALA A 143 -3.66 3.10 -7.87
C ALA A 143 -2.13 3.16 -7.99
N PRO A 144 -1.59 3.27 -9.22
CA PRO A 144 -0.16 3.28 -9.44
C PRO A 144 0.48 4.54 -8.86
N ASP A 145 1.34 4.35 -7.86
CA ASP A 145 2.17 5.40 -7.24
C ASP A 145 3.60 4.91 -7.23
N LEU A 146 4.56 5.76 -7.62
CA LEU A 146 5.99 5.45 -7.60
C LEU A 146 6.45 4.94 -6.25
N ARG A 147 5.87 5.47 -5.16
CA ARG A 147 6.12 5.00 -3.79
C ARG A 147 5.76 3.53 -3.61
N ALA A 148 4.56 3.16 -4.08
CA ALA A 148 4.05 1.82 -3.94
C ALA A 148 4.80 0.84 -4.86
N VAL A 149 5.19 1.28 -6.07
CA VAL A 149 6.01 0.47 -6.99
C VAL A 149 7.40 0.19 -6.38
N ASP A 150 8.08 1.23 -5.88
CA ASP A 150 9.40 1.09 -5.24
C ASP A 150 9.32 0.16 -4.01
N GLN A 151 8.25 0.27 -3.21
CA GLN A 151 8.01 -0.61 -2.07
C GLN A 151 7.77 -2.06 -2.51
N PHE A 152 6.97 -2.29 -3.55
CA PHE A 152 6.69 -3.61 -4.09
C PHE A 152 7.96 -4.29 -4.62
N LEU A 153 8.76 -3.58 -5.43
CA LEU A 153 10.03 -4.11 -5.97
C LEU A 153 11.06 -4.41 -4.87
N SER A 154 11.05 -3.64 -3.78
CA SER A 154 11.93 -3.87 -2.64
C SER A 154 11.52 -5.10 -1.82
N ALA A 155 10.20 -5.32 -1.67
CA ALA A 155 9.66 -6.46 -0.92
C ALA A 155 9.71 -7.76 -1.73
N TYR A 156 9.47 -7.69 -3.05
CA TYR A 156 9.34 -8.84 -3.96
C TYR A 156 10.22 -8.68 -5.21
N PRO A 157 11.56 -8.70 -5.06
CA PRO A 157 12.51 -8.44 -6.16
C PRO A 157 12.51 -9.52 -7.26
N PHE A 158 11.94 -10.69 -6.99
CA PHE A 158 11.89 -11.83 -7.91
C PHE A 158 10.45 -12.33 -8.16
N SER A 159 9.45 -11.47 -7.98
CA SER A 159 8.04 -11.78 -8.25
C SER A 159 7.76 -11.97 -9.74
N VAL A 160 6.66 -12.67 -10.06
CA VAL A 160 6.09 -12.71 -11.43
C VAL A 160 5.70 -11.33 -11.94
N HIS A 161 5.47 -10.39 -11.02
CA HIS A 161 5.09 -9.01 -11.31
C HIS A 161 6.30 -8.08 -11.49
N THR A 162 7.53 -8.54 -11.23
CA THR A 162 8.75 -7.70 -11.24
C THR A 162 8.91 -6.90 -12.54
N GLU A 163 8.76 -7.56 -13.69
CA GLU A 163 8.96 -6.90 -14.99
C GLU A 163 7.85 -5.87 -15.27
N LYS A 164 6.60 -6.18 -14.88
CA LYS A 164 5.49 -5.22 -14.98
C LYS A 164 5.68 -4.04 -14.03
N ALA A 165 6.12 -4.29 -12.79
CA ALA A 165 6.42 -3.27 -11.80
C ALA A 165 7.54 -2.33 -12.27
N LYS A 166 8.61 -2.86 -12.88
CA LYS A 166 9.68 -2.04 -13.49
C LYS A 166 9.18 -1.20 -14.66
N ALA A 167 8.32 -1.76 -15.51
CA ALA A 167 7.74 -1.01 -16.62
C ALA A 167 6.87 0.15 -16.11
N LEU A 168 6.00 -0.13 -15.13
CA LEU A 168 5.17 0.86 -14.46
C LEU A 168 6.00 1.92 -13.74
N GLN A 169 7.11 1.53 -13.11
CA GLN A 169 8.08 2.48 -12.55
C GLN A 169 8.58 3.45 -13.61
N GLY A 170 9.05 2.95 -14.76
CA GLY A 170 9.55 3.79 -15.84
C GLY A 170 8.51 4.76 -16.41
N GLU A 171 7.27 4.30 -16.55
CA GLU A 171 6.15 5.13 -17.00
C GLU A 171 5.86 6.27 -16.01
N LEU A 172 5.72 5.94 -14.72
CA LEU A 172 5.46 6.93 -13.68
C LEU A 172 6.65 7.89 -13.50
N GLU A 173 7.89 7.42 -13.60
CA GLU A 173 9.09 8.28 -13.58
C GLU A 173 9.09 9.25 -14.78
N GLY A 174 8.62 8.81 -15.94
CA GLY A 174 8.44 9.65 -17.12
C GLY A 174 7.41 10.77 -16.90
N ALA A 175 6.30 10.44 -16.24
CA ALA A 175 5.21 11.37 -15.92
C ALA A 175 5.46 12.24 -14.67
N TYR A 176 6.54 11.99 -13.94
CA TYR A 176 6.78 12.64 -12.65
C TYR A 176 7.05 14.15 -12.80
N PRO A 177 6.47 15.01 -11.93
CA PRO A 177 6.62 16.45 -12.05
C PRO A 177 8.08 16.88 -11.88
N ARG A 178 8.58 17.60 -12.90
CA ARG A 178 9.95 18.09 -12.97
C ARG A 178 10.02 19.54 -12.50
N ILE A 179 9.72 19.76 -11.23
CA ILE A 179 9.66 21.08 -10.62
C ILE A 179 10.89 21.36 -9.75
N ALA A 180 11.13 22.63 -9.46
CA ALA A 180 12.10 23.03 -8.45
C ALA A 180 11.56 22.72 -7.05
N GLY A 181 12.43 22.36 -6.11
CA GLY A 181 12.04 22.08 -4.73
C GLY A 181 12.96 21.09 -4.02
N PRO A 182 12.56 20.61 -2.84
CA PRO A 182 13.31 19.61 -2.10
C PRO A 182 13.13 18.22 -2.72
N TYR A 183 14.26 17.58 -2.98
CA TYR A 183 14.32 16.20 -3.44
C TYR A 183 15.12 15.34 -2.47
N LEU A 184 14.60 14.18 -2.16
CA LEU A 184 15.29 13.14 -1.44
C LEU A 184 16.19 12.35 -2.38
N VAL A 185 17.42 12.12 -1.95
CA VAL A 185 18.32 11.13 -2.54
C VAL A 185 17.87 9.74 -2.11
N TYR A 186 17.16 9.04 -2.99
CA TYR A 186 16.64 7.70 -2.71
C TYR A 186 17.67 6.60 -3.04
N ARG A 187 18.66 6.88 -3.89
CA ARG A 187 19.80 6.00 -4.14
C ARG A 187 21.08 6.80 -4.02
N ASP A 188 22.14 6.18 -3.51
CA ASP A 188 23.45 6.81 -3.43
C ASP A 188 23.81 7.42 -4.78
N THR A 189 24.22 8.67 -4.75
CA THR A 189 24.50 9.45 -5.95
C THR A 189 25.72 10.33 -5.73
N ALA A 190 26.15 11.02 -6.77
CA ALA A 190 27.22 11.99 -6.68
C ALA A 190 26.81 13.33 -7.30
N LEU A 191 27.53 14.36 -6.88
CA LEU A 191 27.50 15.68 -7.48
C LEU A 191 28.63 15.77 -8.51
N TYR A 192 28.32 16.42 -9.63
CA TYR A 192 29.20 16.61 -10.76
C TYR A 192 29.26 18.09 -11.14
N LEU A 193 30.39 18.54 -11.67
CA LEU A 193 30.51 19.90 -12.22
C LEU A 193 29.89 20.03 -13.61
N ARG A 194 29.67 18.91 -14.30
CA ARG A 194 29.07 18.85 -15.63
C ARG A 194 28.10 17.68 -15.72
N PRO A 195 27.01 17.81 -16.50
CA PRO A 195 26.03 16.74 -16.70
C PRO A 195 26.55 15.68 -17.68
N ALA A 196 27.56 14.91 -17.25
CA ALA A 196 28.10 13.80 -18.03
C ALA A 196 28.46 12.63 -17.09
N LEU A 197 28.09 11.41 -17.47
CA LEU A 197 28.35 10.20 -16.67
C LEU A 197 29.85 9.91 -16.46
N GLN A 198 30.70 10.41 -17.36
CA GLN A 198 32.16 10.28 -17.27
C GLN A 198 32.82 11.46 -16.54
N ALA A 199 32.04 12.44 -16.06
CA ALA A 199 32.59 13.56 -15.32
C ALA A 199 33.10 13.12 -13.95
N ILE A 200 34.16 13.77 -13.48
CA ILE A 200 34.70 13.56 -12.14
C ILE A 200 33.65 14.01 -11.12
N SER A 201 33.30 13.12 -10.19
CA SER A 201 32.46 13.45 -9.05
C SER A 201 33.22 14.37 -8.10
N ILE A 202 32.55 15.42 -7.62
CA ILE A 202 33.11 16.36 -6.63
C ILE A 202 32.75 15.98 -5.20
N SER A 203 31.62 15.30 -5.02
CA SER A 203 31.13 14.86 -3.72
C SER A 203 30.18 13.70 -3.93
N GLU A 204 30.30 12.68 -3.08
CA GLU A 204 29.27 11.67 -2.93
C GLU A 204 28.14 12.23 -2.07
N VAL A 205 26.93 11.77 -2.33
CA VAL A 205 25.72 12.14 -1.61
C VAL A 205 25.00 10.84 -1.27
N PRO A 206 25.00 10.44 0.01
CA PRO A 206 24.41 9.18 0.41
C PRO A 206 22.88 9.23 0.37
N GLN A 207 22.28 8.05 0.28
CA GLN A 207 20.85 7.82 0.43
C GLN A 207 20.35 8.44 1.74
N GLY A 208 19.25 9.19 1.65
CA GLY A 208 18.63 9.88 2.78
C GLY A 208 19.00 11.37 2.90
N GLU A 209 19.91 11.90 2.09
CA GLU A 209 20.15 13.35 2.03
C GLU A 209 19.03 14.06 1.25
N VAL A 210 18.69 15.29 1.67
CA VAL A 210 17.73 16.15 0.95
C VAL A 210 18.50 17.23 0.22
N LEU A 211 18.26 17.34 -1.09
CA LEU A 211 18.88 18.31 -1.98
C LEU A 211 17.82 19.33 -2.46
N GLN A 212 18.21 20.60 -2.50
CA GLN A 212 17.38 21.65 -3.09
C GLN A 212 17.66 21.73 -4.59
N VAL A 213 16.76 21.18 -5.38
CA VAL A 213 16.86 21.16 -6.84
C VAL A 213 16.32 22.48 -7.38
N HIS A 214 17.17 23.19 -8.11
CA HIS A 214 16.82 24.46 -8.72
C HIS A 214 16.06 24.29 -10.03
N LYS A 215 16.48 23.32 -10.86
CA LYS A 215 15.81 22.95 -12.11
C LYS A 215 16.22 21.55 -12.53
N ILE A 216 15.43 20.92 -13.39
CA ILE A 216 15.76 19.64 -14.03
C ILE A 216 16.10 19.90 -15.49
N GLN A 217 17.23 19.37 -15.93
CA GLN A 217 17.79 19.51 -17.26
C GLN A 217 17.74 18.18 -18.01
N ASP A 218 17.23 18.21 -19.24
CA ASP A 218 17.25 17.12 -20.22
C ASP A 218 16.74 15.77 -19.69
N ALA A 219 15.80 15.83 -18.76
CA ALA A 219 15.18 14.70 -18.06
C ALA A 219 16.09 13.76 -17.26
N GLN A 220 17.41 13.90 -17.37
CA GLN A 220 18.41 13.01 -16.76
C GLN A 220 19.18 13.67 -15.63
N TRP A 221 19.25 15.00 -15.57
CA TRP A 221 20.09 15.73 -14.64
C TRP A 221 19.28 16.73 -13.82
N ALA A 222 19.52 16.76 -12.52
CA ALA A 222 19.03 17.80 -11.63
C ALA A 222 20.16 18.81 -11.39
N VAL A 223 19.83 20.09 -11.50
CA VAL A 223 20.73 21.20 -11.21
C VAL A 223 20.51 21.66 -9.79
N ILE A 224 21.57 21.65 -9.01
CA ILE A 224 21.59 22.07 -7.61
C ILE A 224 22.47 23.31 -7.52
N LYS A 225 21.99 24.33 -6.83
CA LYS A 225 22.77 25.55 -6.59
C LYS A 225 23.44 25.43 -5.22
N ARG A 226 24.77 25.43 -5.20
CA ARG A 226 25.59 25.49 -3.98
C ARG A 226 26.49 26.73 -4.02
N ASP A 227 27.21 26.98 -2.95
CA ASP A 227 28.09 28.16 -2.82
C ASP A 227 29.20 28.19 -3.87
N VAL A 228 29.66 27.01 -4.29
CA VAL A 228 30.67 26.82 -5.35
C VAL A 228 30.11 26.97 -6.78
N GLY A 229 28.81 27.22 -6.92
CA GLY A 229 28.14 27.37 -8.21
C GLY A 229 27.09 26.30 -8.49
N GLN A 230 26.85 26.02 -9.78
CA GLN A 230 25.90 25.01 -10.21
C GLN A 230 26.57 23.64 -10.26
N VAL A 231 25.94 22.66 -9.60
CA VAL A 231 26.35 21.26 -9.61
C VAL A 231 25.20 20.40 -10.10
N TYR A 232 25.53 19.24 -10.63
CA TYR A 232 24.61 18.35 -11.31
C TYR A 232 24.56 17.02 -10.60
N THR A 233 23.40 16.40 -10.55
CA THR A 233 23.25 15.01 -10.09
C THR A 233 22.25 14.27 -10.97
N PRO A 234 22.41 12.95 -11.18
CA PRO A 234 21.42 12.15 -11.90
C PRO A 234 20.02 12.27 -11.27
N PHE A 235 19.04 12.70 -12.05
CA PHE A 235 17.66 12.91 -11.59
C PHE A 235 16.97 11.60 -11.20
N GLY A 236 17.29 10.48 -11.85
CA GLY A 236 16.71 9.17 -11.53
C GLY A 236 16.96 8.69 -10.10
N ASN A 237 18.00 9.23 -9.43
CA ASN A 237 18.32 8.91 -8.04
C ASN A 237 17.56 9.79 -7.03
N LEU A 238 16.75 10.73 -7.51
CA LEU A 238 16.02 11.69 -6.70
C LEU A 238 14.52 11.36 -6.67
N ARG A 239 13.85 11.76 -5.57
CA ARG A 239 12.39 11.70 -5.40
C ARG A 239 11.92 13.04 -4.84
N ALA A 240 10.87 13.62 -5.41
CA ALA A 240 10.34 14.88 -4.88
C ALA A 240 9.72 14.63 -3.52
N VAL A 241 9.94 15.54 -2.60
CA VAL A 241 9.39 15.49 -1.25
C VAL A 241 8.67 16.81 -0.98
N THR A 242 7.72 16.82 -0.05
CA THR A 242 7.10 18.09 0.36
C THR A 242 8.06 18.88 1.25
N ASP A 243 7.95 20.21 1.27
CA ASP A 243 8.78 21.04 2.16
C ASP A 243 8.60 20.65 3.64
N ASP A 244 7.37 20.31 4.04
CA ASP A 244 7.05 19.88 5.40
C ASP A 244 7.70 18.53 5.76
N GLU A 245 7.69 17.57 4.84
CA GLU A 245 8.34 16.27 5.04
C GLU A 245 9.87 16.41 5.05
N ALA A 246 10.44 17.21 4.15
CA ALA A 246 11.87 17.50 4.08
C ALA A 246 12.39 18.18 5.36
N THR A 247 11.64 19.15 5.89
CA THR A 247 11.99 19.83 7.15
C THR A 247 11.85 18.90 8.35
N ALA A 248 10.80 18.07 8.40
CA ALA A 248 10.61 17.06 9.44
C ALA A 248 11.77 16.04 9.44
N TRP A 249 12.16 15.55 8.26
CA TRP A 249 13.29 14.63 8.10
C TRP A 249 14.62 15.25 8.56
N THR A 250 14.89 16.49 8.13
CA THR A 250 16.09 17.23 8.52
C THR A 250 16.15 17.45 10.04
N ARG A 251 15.00 17.68 10.68
CA ARG A 251 14.90 17.78 12.16
C ARG A 251 15.29 16.46 12.83
N CYS A 252 14.81 15.32 12.31
CA CYS A 252 15.17 14.00 12.83
C CYS A 252 16.67 13.71 12.66
N LEU A 253 17.28 14.10 11.54
CA LEU A 253 18.72 13.97 11.33
C LEU A 253 19.54 14.79 12.34
N LYS A 254 19.16 16.05 12.58
CA LYS A 254 19.81 16.92 13.59
C LYS A 254 19.68 16.35 15.00
N ASN A 255 18.52 15.78 15.32
CA ASN A 255 18.22 15.18 16.61
C ASN A 255 18.41 13.66 16.60
N GLY A 256 19.35 13.12 15.82
CA GLY A 256 19.50 11.68 15.55
C GLY A 256 19.82 10.78 16.77
N LYS A 257 19.79 11.33 17.99
CA LYS A 257 19.83 10.57 19.26
C LYS A 257 18.45 10.28 19.83
N ASP A 258 17.41 10.99 19.39
CA ASP A 258 16.06 10.86 19.94
C ASP A 258 15.23 9.86 19.14
N ALA A 259 14.96 8.69 19.74
CA ALA A 259 14.08 7.68 19.18
C ALA A 259 12.64 8.20 18.99
N ARG A 260 12.17 9.12 19.84
CA ARG A 260 10.82 9.69 19.74
C ARG A 260 10.65 10.54 18.48
N GLY A 261 11.70 11.24 18.06
CA GLY A 261 11.71 12.00 16.81
C GLY A 261 11.45 11.13 15.58
N TRP A 262 12.07 9.95 15.51
CA TRP A 262 11.86 8.98 14.43
C TRP A 262 10.46 8.35 14.47
N GLN A 263 9.96 8.02 15.67
CA GLN A 263 8.60 7.50 15.83
C GLN A 263 7.53 8.51 15.40
N GLY A 264 7.67 9.78 15.79
CA GLY A 264 6.75 10.84 15.39
C GLY A 264 6.74 11.07 13.87
N PHE A 265 7.91 10.98 13.22
CA PHE A 265 8.00 11.04 11.76
C PHE A 265 7.22 9.90 11.10
N LEU A 266 7.38 8.67 11.58
CA LEU A 266 6.68 7.49 11.05
C LEU A 266 5.16 7.54 11.25
N GLN A 267 4.68 8.16 12.32
CA GLN A 267 3.24 8.35 12.56
C GLN A 267 2.64 9.40 11.62
N THR A 268 3.38 10.49 11.37
CA THR A 268 2.90 11.59 10.53
C THR A 268 2.99 11.24 9.05
N TYR A 269 4.04 10.51 8.65
CA TYR A 269 4.35 10.17 7.26
C TYR A 269 4.52 8.65 7.07
N PRO A 270 3.48 7.83 7.31
CA PRO A 270 3.58 6.37 7.26
C PRO A 270 3.89 5.82 5.86
N LYS A 271 3.50 6.56 4.81
CA LYS A 271 3.73 6.21 3.39
C LYS A 271 4.91 6.97 2.76
N SER A 272 5.76 7.61 3.56
CA SER A 272 6.92 8.35 3.05
C SER A 272 7.96 7.43 2.41
N HIS A 273 8.66 7.90 1.37
CA HIS A 273 9.86 7.25 0.82
C HIS A 273 10.95 7.02 1.89
N LEU A 274 10.93 7.86 2.93
CA LEU A 274 11.85 7.82 4.06
C LEU A 274 11.41 6.85 5.16
N ALA A 275 10.21 6.29 5.10
CA ALA A 275 9.69 5.45 6.19
C ALA A 275 10.56 4.22 6.45
N ARG A 276 11.11 3.59 5.40
CA ARG A 276 12.06 2.48 5.55
C ARG A 276 13.34 2.95 6.27
N LEU A 277 13.95 4.01 5.76
CA LEU A 277 15.18 4.59 6.35
C LEU A 277 14.94 5.06 7.79
N ALA A 278 13.79 5.65 8.08
CA ALA A 278 13.38 6.07 9.42
C ALA A 278 13.30 4.86 10.37
N LYS A 279 12.73 3.72 9.95
CA LYS A 279 12.68 2.48 10.74
C LYS A 279 14.07 1.91 11.01
N GLU A 280 14.95 1.91 10.00
CA GLU A 280 16.34 1.48 10.16
C GLU A 280 17.12 2.38 11.12
N ARG A 281 16.93 3.70 11.03
CA ARG A 281 17.51 4.67 11.96
C ARG A 281 16.95 4.49 13.37
N LEU A 282 15.65 4.29 13.51
CA LEU A 282 14.98 4.06 14.80
C LEU A 282 15.58 2.83 15.49
N THR A 283 15.63 1.68 14.81
CA THR A 283 16.19 0.45 15.38
C THR A 283 17.67 0.63 15.75
N SER A 284 18.46 1.31 14.91
CA SER A 284 19.85 1.65 15.24
C SER A 284 19.96 2.55 16.48
N THR A 285 19.10 3.56 16.61
CA THR A 285 19.07 4.43 17.79
C THR A 285 18.63 3.69 19.05
N GLU A 286 17.61 2.83 18.97
CA GLU A 286 17.15 2.01 20.10
C GLU A 286 18.22 1.00 20.55
N ASN A 287 18.89 0.35 19.60
CA ASN A 287 20.00 -0.55 19.89
C ASN A 287 21.17 0.18 20.54
N ARG A 288 21.48 1.41 20.09
CA ARG A 288 22.51 2.23 20.72
C ARG A 288 22.11 2.68 22.12
N LEU A 289 20.88 3.14 22.33
CA LEU A 289 20.38 3.47 23.67
C LEU A 289 20.45 2.26 24.60
N SER A 290 20.05 1.08 24.11
CA SER A 290 20.16 -0.18 24.87
C SER A 290 21.60 -0.56 25.22
N ARG A 291 22.58 -0.21 24.37
CA ARG A 291 24.02 -0.44 24.60
C ARG A 291 24.65 0.63 25.51
N GLU A 292 24.29 1.90 25.33
CA GLU A 292 24.76 3.03 26.13
C GLU A 292 24.21 2.98 27.56
N ASP A 293 22.97 2.49 27.74
CA ASP A 293 22.40 2.24 29.06
C ASP A 293 23.13 1.12 29.80
N GLY A 294 23.89 0.25 29.11
CA GLY A 294 24.72 -0.80 29.73
C GLY A 294 23.94 -1.78 30.61
N LEU A 295 22.61 -1.71 30.60
CA LEU A 295 21.74 -2.52 31.43
C LEU A 295 21.39 -3.77 30.63
N SER A 296 22.11 -4.85 30.92
CA SER A 296 21.62 -6.19 30.62
C SER A 296 20.16 -6.31 31.10
N LYS A 297 19.32 -7.12 30.45
CA LYS A 297 17.98 -7.44 30.99
C LYS A 297 18.05 -7.87 32.47
N GLN A 298 19.15 -8.55 32.82
CA GLN A 298 19.43 -8.96 34.19
C GLN A 298 19.67 -7.76 35.13
N ASP A 299 20.30 -6.69 34.65
CA ASP A 299 20.57 -5.48 35.43
C ASP A 299 19.31 -4.62 35.59
N SER A 300 18.45 -4.56 34.57
CA SER A 300 17.18 -3.83 34.69
C SER A 300 16.21 -4.53 35.64
N GLU A 301 16.19 -5.86 35.64
CA GLU A 301 15.46 -6.68 36.62
C GLU A 301 16.03 -6.51 38.04
N GLU A 302 17.35 -6.49 38.17
CA GLU A 302 18.04 -6.26 39.45
C GLU A 302 17.69 -4.88 40.02
N ILE A 303 17.76 -3.82 39.22
CA ILE A 303 17.39 -2.45 39.61
C ILE A 303 15.92 -2.36 39.97
N ALA A 304 15.04 -3.02 39.21
CA ALA A 304 13.60 -3.02 39.50
C ALA A 304 13.28 -3.74 40.82
N LEU A 305 13.95 -4.87 41.10
CA LEU A 305 13.84 -5.59 42.37
C LEU A 305 14.36 -4.73 43.53
N TRP A 306 15.54 -4.10 43.36
CA TRP A 306 16.15 -3.26 44.37
C TRP A 306 15.30 -2.02 44.69
N ASN A 307 14.80 -1.31 43.67
CA ASN A 307 13.91 -0.15 43.85
C ASN A 307 12.61 -0.53 44.56
N ARG A 308 12.11 -1.75 44.36
CA ARG A 308 10.97 -2.28 45.11
C ARG A 308 11.32 -2.45 46.59
N CYS A 309 12.48 -3.04 46.90
CA CYS A 309 12.95 -3.21 48.28
C CYS A 309 13.20 -1.86 48.99
N LEU A 310 13.70 -0.85 48.27
CA LEU A 310 13.86 0.50 48.82
C LEU A 310 12.52 1.16 49.16
N LYS A 311 11.47 0.93 48.36
CA LYS A 311 10.14 1.48 48.62
C LYS A 311 9.46 0.84 49.82
N THR A 312 9.58 -0.48 49.99
CA THR A 312 8.97 -1.20 51.10
C THR A 312 9.82 -1.18 52.37
N ARG A 313 11.13 -0.91 52.25
CA ARG A 313 12.14 -0.99 53.33
C ARG A 313 12.04 -2.29 54.12
N ASP A 314 11.65 -3.37 53.44
CA ASP A 314 11.41 -4.66 54.05
C ASP A 314 12.70 -5.49 54.07
N MET A 315 13.08 -5.97 55.25
CA MET A 315 14.24 -6.81 55.47
C MET A 315 14.15 -8.14 54.69
N GLN A 316 12.94 -8.67 54.45
CA GLN A 316 12.77 -9.89 53.66
C GLN A 316 13.14 -9.66 52.19
N CYS A 317 12.76 -8.52 51.62
CA CYS A 317 13.12 -8.12 50.26
C CYS A 317 14.64 -7.97 50.10
N ALA A 318 15.33 -7.38 51.08
CA ALA A 318 16.79 -7.26 51.08
C ALA A 318 17.51 -8.62 51.19
N ARG A 319 16.91 -9.62 51.89
CA ARG A 319 17.44 -11.00 51.91
C ARG A 319 17.24 -11.70 50.57
N GLU A 320 16.08 -11.52 49.93
CA GLU A 320 15.79 -12.09 48.62
C GLU A 320 16.70 -11.50 47.54
N TYR A 321 16.91 -10.18 47.54
CA TYR A 321 17.84 -9.50 46.65
C TYR A 321 19.26 -10.09 46.76
N ARG A 322 19.81 -10.22 47.98
CA ARG A 322 21.15 -10.81 48.21
C ARG A 322 21.26 -12.27 47.77
N ARG A 323 20.18 -13.04 47.89
CA ARG A 323 20.16 -14.44 47.45
C ARG A 323 20.18 -14.55 45.92
N ARG A 324 19.48 -13.65 45.24
CA ARG A 324 19.31 -13.67 43.78
C ARG A 324 20.47 -12.98 43.05
N TYR A 325 21.08 -11.98 43.67
CA TYR A 325 22.22 -11.22 43.14
C TYR A 325 23.33 -11.12 44.20
N PRO A 326 24.12 -12.19 44.42
CA PRO A 326 25.14 -12.24 45.48
C PRO A 326 26.26 -11.21 45.31
N ASN A 327 26.60 -10.87 44.05
CA ASN A 327 27.58 -9.84 43.69
C ASN A 327 26.91 -8.70 42.90
N GLY A 328 25.66 -8.39 43.25
CA GLY A 328 24.85 -7.38 42.57
C GLY A 328 25.38 -5.95 42.76
N LYS A 329 24.94 -5.03 41.90
CA LYS A 329 25.33 -3.60 41.92
C LYS A 329 24.97 -2.90 43.23
N PHE A 330 23.99 -3.41 43.98
CA PHE A 330 23.52 -2.85 45.26
C PHE A 330 23.80 -3.76 46.46
N GLU A 331 24.76 -4.68 46.35
CA GLU A 331 25.12 -5.61 47.43
C GLU A 331 25.43 -4.86 48.73
N LYS A 332 26.28 -3.82 48.67
CA LYS A 332 26.72 -3.07 49.86
C LYS A 332 25.57 -2.32 50.52
N GLU A 333 24.69 -1.73 49.72
CA GLU A 333 23.52 -0.98 50.17
C GLU A 333 22.45 -1.90 50.76
N SER A 334 22.35 -3.15 50.28
CA SER A 334 21.41 -4.16 50.79
C SER A 334 21.66 -4.57 52.24
N TRP A 335 22.91 -4.45 52.73
CA TRP A 335 23.26 -4.69 54.13
C TRP A 335 22.85 -3.56 55.07
N ASN A 336 22.52 -2.38 54.54
CA ASN A 336 22.15 -1.20 55.32
C ASN A 336 20.65 -1.05 55.57
N ILE A 337 19.81 -1.85 54.89
CA ILE A 337 18.37 -1.93 55.19
C ILE A 337 18.19 -2.75 56.46
N ARG A 338 17.82 -2.08 57.55
CA ARG A 338 17.53 -2.66 58.87
C ARG A 338 16.04 -2.82 59.09
#